data_AF-A0A8B6DVY0-F1
#
_entry.id   AF-A0A8B6DVY0-F1
#
_cell.length_a   1.000
_cell.length_b   1.000
_cell.length_c   1.000
_cell.angle_alpha   90.00
_cell.angle_beta   90.00
_cell.angle_gamma   90.00
#
_symmetry.space_group_name_H-M   'P 1'
#
loop_
_entity.id
_entity.type
_entity.pdbx_description
1 polymer ?
#
loop_
_entity_poly.entity_id
_entity_poly.type
_entity_poly.pdbx_seq_one_letter_code
_entity_poly.pdbx_strand_id
1 'polypeptide(L)'
;METNQKSAIEFRENKYIAKLPWKPDHEPLPTNFFVTKRRTENVIRKLSQDPEMLKVYGQIIKDQERRGFIEKVKDPDISKGIVHYIPHHPVKKK
;
A
#
# COMPACT_ATOMS: atom_id res chain seq x y z
N MET A 1 4.88 14.66 -25.21
CA MET A 1 4.40 14.15 -23.91
C MET A 1 5.13 14.92 -22.83
N GLU A 2 4.50 15.94 -22.27
CA GLU A 2 5.07 16.64 -21.11
C GLU A 2 4.84 15.78 -19.87
N THR A 3 5.93 15.39 -19.21
CA THR A 3 5.86 14.67 -17.95
C THR A 3 5.60 15.69 -16.84
N ASN A 4 4.57 15.46 -16.02
CA ASN A 4 4.16 16.27 -14.84
C ASN A 4 5.23 16.39 -13.73
N GLN A 5 6.48 16.04 -14.01
CA GLN A 5 7.50 15.76 -13.01
C GLN A 5 8.47 16.94 -12.80
N LYS A 6 8.67 17.82 -13.79
CA LYS A 6 9.64 18.93 -13.69
C LYS A 6 9.22 20.03 -12.72
N SER A 7 7.93 20.24 -12.51
CA SER A 7 7.38 21.30 -11.63
C SER A 7 7.02 20.80 -10.21
N ALA A 8 7.35 19.55 -9.90
CA ALA A 8 6.84 18.84 -8.73
C ALA A 8 7.91 18.49 -7.68
N ILE A 9 9.16 18.95 -7.85
CA ILE A 9 10.28 18.66 -6.95
C ILE A 9 10.69 19.93 -6.20
N GLU A 10 10.68 19.87 -4.88
CA GLU A 10 11.07 20.95 -3.98
C GLU A 10 12.22 20.49 -3.09
N PHE A 11 13.20 21.36 -2.83
CA PHE A 11 14.24 21.09 -1.84
C PHE A 11 13.89 21.79 -0.52
N ARG A 12 13.65 21.01 0.55
CA ARG A 12 13.31 21.52 1.89
C ARG A 12 14.05 20.71 2.95
N GLU A 13 14.53 21.38 3.99
CA GLU A 13 15.20 20.74 5.14
C GLU A 13 16.29 19.72 4.74
N ASN A 14 17.12 20.10 3.76
CA ASN A 14 18.18 19.24 3.21
C ASN A 14 17.69 17.94 2.54
N LYS A 15 16.45 17.92 2.05
CA LYS A 15 15.82 16.78 1.36
C LYS A 15 15.10 17.24 0.10
N TYR A 16 15.08 16.39 -0.91
CA TYR A 16 14.19 16.56 -2.06
C TYR A 16 12.83 15.94 -1.76
N ILE A 17 11.78 16.72 -1.97
CA ILE A 17 10.38 16.32 -1.85
C ILE A 17 9.79 16.36 -3.26
N ALA A 18 9.36 15.22 -3.77
CA ALA A 18 8.71 15.12 -5.07
C ALA A 18 7.23 14.79 -4.87
N LYS A 19 6.34 15.51 -5.54
CA LYS A 19 4.94 15.08 -5.66
C LYS A 19 4.87 13.88 -6.59
N LEU A 20 3.98 12.95 -6.29
CA LEU A 20 3.66 11.86 -7.19
C LEU A 20 3.07 12.45 -8.49
N PRO A 21 3.45 11.93 -9.67
CA PRO A 21 3.06 12.47 -10.96
C PRO A 21 1.62 12.07 -11.34
N TRP A 22 0.67 12.42 -10.49
CA TRP A 22 -0.75 12.15 -10.73
C TRP A 22 -1.25 12.94 -11.94
N LYS A 23 -2.12 12.32 -12.75
CA LYS A 23 -2.83 13.01 -13.82
C LYS A 23 -4.08 13.65 -13.21
N PRO A 24 -4.28 14.99 -13.29
CA PRO A 24 -5.44 15.63 -12.69
C PRO A 24 -6.75 15.22 -13.38
N ASP A 25 -6.74 15.10 -14.72
CA ASP A 25 -7.90 14.69 -15.51
C ASP A 25 -7.90 13.17 -15.74
N HIS A 26 -8.31 12.43 -14.72
CA HIS A 26 -8.55 10.99 -14.81
C HIS A 26 -10.00 10.65 -14.45
N GLU A 27 -10.58 9.67 -15.15
CA GLU A 27 -11.89 9.14 -14.80
C GLU A 27 -11.87 8.52 -13.39
N PRO A 28 -12.99 8.58 -12.64
CA PRO A 28 -13.08 7.93 -11.34
C PRO A 28 -12.79 6.43 -11.44
N LEU A 29 -11.81 5.96 -10.65
CA LEU A 29 -11.51 4.54 -10.58
C LEU A 29 -12.54 3.82 -9.69
N PRO A 30 -13.07 2.66 -10.10
CA PRO A 30 -13.92 1.86 -9.24
C PRO A 30 -13.11 1.33 -8.06
N THR A 31 -13.81 1.05 -6.94
CA THR A 31 -13.18 0.41 -5.79
C THR A 31 -12.72 -1.02 -6.14
N ASN A 32 -11.53 -1.41 -5.66
CA ASN A 32 -11.03 -2.78 -5.78
C ASN A 32 -11.20 -3.59 -4.48
N PHE A 33 -11.97 -3.08 -3.51
CA PHE A 33 -12.07 -3.65 -2.17
C PHE A 33 -12.36 -5.15 -2.17
N PHE A 34 -13.40 -5.59 -2.86
CA PHE A 34 -13.80 -7.01 -2.89
C PHE A 34 -12.72 -7.92 -3.48
N VAL A 35 -12.05 -7.46 -4.55
CA VAL A 35 -10.96 -8.20 -5.19
C VAL A 35 -9.78 -8.32 -4.24
N THR A 36 -9.39 -7.21 -3.60
CA THR A 36 -8.25 -7.19 -2.67
C THR A 36 -8.55 -8.00 -1.41
N LYS A 37 -9.77 -7.90 -0.85
CA LYS A 37 -10.21 -8.73 0.28
C LYS A 37 -10.07 -10.22 -0.02
N ARG A 38 -10.60 -10.67 -1.17
CA ARG A 38 -10.50 -12.07 -1.60
C ARG A 38 -9.05 -12.51 -1.81
N ARG A 39 -8.18 -11.64 -2.32
CA ARG A 39 -6.74 -11.92 -2.44
C ARG A 39 -6.08 -12.08 -1.07
N THR A 40 -6.37 -11.19 -0.13
CA THR A 40 -5.85 -11.22 1.24
C THR A 40 -6.28 -12.50 1.97
N GLU A 41 -7.56 -12.87 1.90
CA GLU A 41 -8.07 -14.12 2.50
C GLU A 41 -7.34 -15.36 1.94
N ASN A 42 -7.11 -15.39 0.62
CA ASN A 42 -6.35 -16.47 -0.01
C ASN A 42 -4.88 -16.53 0.43
N VAL A 43 -4.24 -15.37 0.62
CA VAL A 43 -2.86 -15.29 1.13
C VAL A 43 -2.81 -15.82 2.56
N ILE A 44 -3.74 -15.41 3.42
CA ILE A 44 -3.85 -15.90 4.80
C ILE A 44 -4.02 -17.42 4.80
N ARG A 45 -4.97 -17.96 4.01
CA ARG A 45 -5.20 -19.41 3.91
C ARG A 45 -3.94 -20.17 3.51
N LYS A 46 -3.18 -19.68 2.54
CA LYS A 46 -1.92 -20.30 2.11
C LYS A 46 -0.85 -20.23 3.20
N LEU A 47 -0.69 -19.09 3.86
CA LEU A 47 0.26 -18.92 4.95
C LEU A 47 -0.10 -19.79 6.16
N SER A 48 -1.38 -19.99 6.45
CA SER A 48 -1.83 -20.88 7.54
C SER A 48 -1.42 -22.35 7.36
N GLN A 49 -1.10 -22.77 6.13
CA GLN A 49 -0.56 -24.11 5.86
C GLN A 49 0.94 -24.23 6.18
N ASP A 50 1.62 -23.12 6.46
CA ASP A 50 3.04 -23.02 6.77
C ASP A 50 3.22 -22.14 8.04
N PRO A 51 3.13 -22.75 9.25
CA PRO A 51 3.11 -22.01 10.50
C PRO A 51 4.35 -21.13 10.74
N GLU A 52 5.51 -21.57 10.26
CA GLU A 52 6.75 -20.82 10.38
C GLU A 52 6.67 -19.54 9.54
N MET A 53 6.24 -19.66 8.28
CA MET A 53 6.06 -18.49 7.42
C MET A 53 4.99 -17.53 7.92
N LEU A 54 3.87 -18.05 8.44
CA LEU A 54 2.83 -17.21 9.02
C LEU A 54 3.38 -16.38 10.19
N LYS A 55 4.20 -17.00 11.05
CA LYS A 55 4.86 -16.31 12.17
C LYS A 55 5.81 -15.22 11.70
N VAL A 56 6.70 -15.53 10.75
CA VAL A 56 7.66 -14.55 10.19
C VAL A 56 6.92 -13.38 9.55
N TYR A 57 5.89 -13.67 8.77
CA TYR A 57 5.11 -12.66 8.08
C TYR A 57 4.39 -11.72 9.06
N GLY A 58 3.78 -12.28 10.12
CA GLY A 58 3.17 -11.49 11.20
C GLY A 58 4.19 -10.64 11.97
N GLN A 59 5.41 -11.11 12.15
CA GLN A 59 6.49 -10.33 12.78
C GLN A 59 6.92 -9.14 11.92
N ILE A 60 7.03 -9.31 10.60
CA ILE A 60 7.37 -8.23 9.66
C ILE A 60 6.33 -7.12 9.70
N ILE A 61 5.04 -7.46 9.66
CA ILE A 61 3.94 -6.47 9.73
C ILE A 61 4.02 -5.68 11.05
N LYS A 62 4.22 -6.37 12.17
CA LYS A 62 4.37 -5.71 13.49
C LYS A 62 5.61 -4.83 13.58
N ASP A 63 6.74 -5.23 12.98
CA ASP A 63 7.95 -4.40 12.91
C ASP A 63 7.69 -3.13 12.08
N GLN A 64 7.07 -3.26 10.91
CA GLN A 64 6.71 -2.11 10.07
C GLN A 64 5.78 -1.14 10.80
N GLU A 65 4.77 -1.66 11.52
CA GLU A 65 3.86 -0.84 12.34
C GLU A 65 4.64 -0.12 13.44
N ARG A 66 5.49 -0.83 14.20
CA ARG A 66 6.31 -0.26 15.27
C ARG A 66 7.27 0.82 14.77
N ARG A 67 7.81 0.67 13.56
CA ARG A 67 8.73 1.63 12.94
C ARG A 67 8.02 2.84 12.32
N GLY A 68 6.69 2.85 12.33
CA GLY A 68 5.88 3.92 11.75
C GLY A 68 5.87 3.92 10.21
N PHE A 69 6.18 2.78 9.58
CA PHE A 69 6.07 2.64 8.13
C PHE A 69 4.65 2.35 7.66
N ILE A 70 3.85 1.72 8.53
CA ILE A 70 2.43 1.44 8.30
C ILE A 70 1.66 1.78 9.56
N GLU A 71 0.36 2.02 9.41
CA GLU A 71 -0.56 2.29 10.52
C GLU A 71 -1.90 1.56 10.33
N LYS A 72 -2.63 1.37 11.43
CA LYS A 72 -3.99 0.83 11.38
C LYS A 72 -4.96 1.93 10.96
N VAL A 73 -5.65 1.71 9.84
CA VAL A 73 -6.75 2.57 9.39
C VAL A 73 -7.97 2.31 10.26
N LYS A 74 -8.44 3.33 11.00
CA LYS A 74 -9.63 3.22 11.89
C LYS A 74 -10.94 3.21 11.10
N ASP A 75 -11.07 4.15 10.18
CA ASP A 75 -12.16 4.20 9.21
C ASP A 75 -11.57 4.59 7.85
N PRO A 76 -11.71 3.75 6.80
CA PRO A 76 -11.38 4.16 5.46
C PRO A 76 -12.42 5.20 5.03
N ASP A 77 -12.06 6.48 5.16
CA ASP A 77 -12.94 7.60 4.84
C ASP A 77 -13.14 7.69 3.32
N ILE A 78 -14.15 6.96 2.81
CA ILE A 78 -14.54 6.94 1.39
C ILE A 78 -15.03 8.34 0.95
N SER A 79 -15.41 9.21 1.90
CA SER A 79 -15.92 10.56 1.58
C SER A 79 -14.82 11.54 1.14
N LYS A 80 -13.55 11.23 1.46
CA LYS A 80 -12.39 12.07 1.08
C LYS A 80 -11.75 11.72 -0.27
N GLY A 81 -12.23 10.68 -0.96
CA GLY A 81 -11.73 10.34 -2.30
C GLY A 81 -11.72 8.84 -2.61
N ILE A 82 -11.00 8.48 -3.68
CA ILE A 82 -10.92 7.11 -4.19
C ILE A 82 -9.94 6.32 -3.32
N VAL A 83 -10.45 5.31 -2.60
CA VAL A 83 -9.63 4.34 -1.86
C VAL A 83 -9.32 3.14 -2.75
N HIS A 84 -8.04 2.85 -2.93
CA HIS A 84 -7.58 1.66 -3.64
C HIS A 84 -6.67 0.82 -2.73
N TYR A 85 -6.97 -0.46 -2.61
CA TYR A 85 -6.30 -1.37 -1.69
C TYR A 85 -5.20 -2.15 -2.41
N ILE A 86 -3.99 -2.19 -1.86
CA ILE A 86 -2.88 -2.96 -2.43
C ILE A 86 -2.84 -4.34 -1.78
N PRO A 87 -3.07 -5.44 -2.52
CA PRO A 87 -2.95 -6.77 -1.97
C PRO A 87 -1.47 -7.06 -1.68
N HIS A 88 -1.17 -7.57 -0.48
CA HIS A 88 0.19 -7.98 -0.16
C HIS A 88 0.47 -9.38 -0.73
N HIS A 89 1.65 -9.56 -1.32
CA HIS A 89 2.14 -10.85 -1.80
C HIS A 89 3.36 -11.31 -0.99
N PRO A 90 3.34 -12.49 -0.34
CA PRO A 90 4.52 -13.01 0.37
C PRO A 90 5.53 -13.58 -0.63
N VAL A 91 6.77 -13.12 -0.57
CA VAL A 91 7.89 -13.64 -1.38
C VAL A 91 8.89 -14.30 -0.43
N LYS A 92 9.21 -15.57 -0.67
CA LYS A 92 10.25 -16.30 0.06
C LYS A 92 11.58 -16.08 -0.65
N LYS A 93 12.62 -15.69 0.08
CA LYS A 93 13.99 -15.82 -0.43
C LYS A 93 14.31 -17.32 -0.54
N LYS A 94 14.94 -17.70 -1.66
CA LYS A 94 15.51 -19.03 -1.84
C LYS A 94 16.82 -19.16 -1.09
#